data_AF-A0A9W9YHN2-F1
#
_entry.id   AF-A0A9W9YHN2-F1
#
_cell.length_a   1.000
_cell.length_b   1.000
_cell.length_c   1.000
_cell.angle_alpha   90.00
_cell.angle_beta   90.00
_cell.angle_gamma   90.00
#
_symmetry.space_group_name_H-M   'P 1'
#
loop_
_entity.id
_entity.type
_entity.pdbx_description
1 polymer ?
#
loop_
_entity_poly.entity_id
_entity_poly.type
_entity_poly.pdbx_seq_one_letter_code
_entity_poly.pdbx_strand_id
1 'polypeptide(L)'
;MATKLSISAVNELDYRDFIHKFGSVVEMTSLCAAAVCAKRPFWSFDSFVAAMCQFIDDLPEDGRAGILRSHPDLADRLESLTPESQREQTQAGITALSMDEIKQLKHYNRLYNDKFGFPFVICARLNNKDAILGGIQTRLYNNGDQELKCGIEEVKKIMLLRMKDLVECEDSKL
;
A
#
# COMPACT_ATOMS: atom_id res chain seq x y z
N MET A 1 13.14 17.61 -2.84
CA MET A 1 12.17 16.79 -2.07
C MET A 1 11.04 17.72 -1.67
N ALA A 2 9.78 17.30 -1.80
CA ALA A 2 8.67 18.09 -1.30
C ALA A 2 8.77 18.21 0.23
N THR A 3 8.51 19.39 0.77
CA THR A 3 8.50 19.61 2.22
C THR A 3 7.41 18.76 2.87
N LYS A 4 7.76 18.01 3.92
CA LYS A 4 6.80 17.25 4.71
C LYS A 4 5.91 18.20 5.51
N LEU A 5 4.68 17.81 5.79
CA LEU A 5 3.74 18.57 6.60
C LEU A 5 3.91 18.21 8.08
N SER A 6 3.86 19.21 8.97
CA SER A 6 3.66 18.93 10.40
C SER A 6 2.23 18.44 10.65
N ILE A 7 1.99 17.77 11.78
CA ILE A 7 0.63 17.31 12.12
C ILE A 7 -0.35 18.49 12.29
N SER A 8 0.12 19.65 12.77
CA SER A 8 -0.68 20.87 12.84
C SER A 8 -1.11 21.32 11.45
N ALA A 9 -0.19 21.35 10.48
CA ALA A 9 -0.51 21.71 9.10
C ALA A 9 -1.50 20.73 8.47
N VAL A 10 -1.39 19.42 8.76
CA VAL A 10 -2.37 18.41 8.32
C VAL A 10 -3.76 18.70 8.88
N ASN A 11 -3.85 19.14 10.13
CA ASN A 11 -5.13 19.48 10.77
C ASN A 11 -5.80 20.72 10.17
N GLU A 12 -5.02 21.63 9.60
CA GLU A 12 -5.49 22.89 9.02
C GLU A 12 -5.88 22.79 7.54
N LEU A 13 -5.50 21.71 6.84
CA LEU A 13 -5.88 21.51 5.44
C LEU A 13 -7.40 21.56 5.25
N ASP A 14 -7.87 22.18 4.19
CA ASP A 14 -9.26 22.00 3.78
C ASP A 14 -9.50 20.57 3.27
N TYR A 15 -10.78 20.19 3.13
CA TYR A 15 -11.15 18.83 2.72
C TYR A 15 -10.59 18.44 1.35
N ARG A 16 -10.55 19.38 0.40
CA ARG A 16 -10.10 19.13 -0.97
C ARG A 16 -8.59 18.93 -0.99
N ASP A 17 -7.84 19.78 -0.32
CA ASP A 17 -6.39 19.69 -0.22
C ASP A 17 -5.96 18.46 0.57
N PHE A 18 -6.70 18.07 1.61
CA PHE A 18 -6.46 16.84 2.35
C PHE A 18 -6.57 15.61 1.44
N ILE A 19 -7.66 15.50 0.67
CA ILE A 19 -7.84 14.37 -0.26
C ILE A 19 -6.81 14.42 -1.39
N HIS A 20 -6.49 15.61 -1.90
CA HIS A 20 -5.46 15.73 -2.93
C HIS A 20 -4.10 15.25 -2.44
N LYS A 21 -3.75 15.57 -1.19
CA LYS A 21 -2.46 15.22 -0.58
C LYS A 21 -2.38 13.74 -0.18
N PHE A 22 -3.45 13.20 0.41
CA PHE A 22 -3.45 11.87 1.02
C PHE A 22 -4.23 10.81 0.24
N GLY A 23 -4.91 11.17 -0.85
CA GLY A 23 -5.78 10.27 -1.59
C GLY A 23 -5.07 9.09 -2.28
N SER A 24 -3.75 9.16 -2.47
CA SER A 24 -2.92 8.10 -3.03
C SER A 24 -2.15 7.28 -2.00
N VAL A 25 -2.26 7.57 -0.69
CA VAL A 25 -1.50 6.80 0.33
C VAL A 25 -1.99 5.37 0.46
N VAL A 26 -3.26 5.12 0.16
CA VAL A 26 -3.79 3.79 -0.16
C VAL A 26 -4.04 3.78 -1.66
N GLU A 27 -3.43 2.84 -2.37
CA GLU A 27 -3.44 2.80 -3.84
C GLU A 27 -4.87 2.93 -4.39
N MET A 28 -5.06 3.94 -5.25
CA MET A 28 -6.32 4.23 -5.96
C MET A 28 -7.58 4.29 -5.05
N THR A 29 -7.41 4.52 -3.75
CA THR A 29 -8.49 4.48 -2.75
C THR A 29 -8.57 5.80 -2.00
N SER A 30 -8.93 6.88 -2.70
CA SER A 30 -9.10 8.22 -2.11
C SER A 30 -10.19 8.29 -1.05
N LEU A 31 -11.14 7.34 -1.06
CA LEU A 31 -12.19 7.20 -0.05
C LEU A 31 -11.63 7.06 1.36
N CYS A 32 -10.48 6.38 1.53
CA CYS A 32 -9.84 6.24 2.83
C CYS A 32 -9.45 7.61 3.40
N ALA A 33 -8.76 8.43 2.61
CA ALA A 33 -8.39 9.80 2.99
C ALA A 33 -9.64 10.67 3.24
N ALA A 34 -10.66 10.56 2.40
CA ALA A 34 -11.91 11.30 2.55
C ALA A 34 -12.62 10.99 3.87
N ALA A 35 -12.76 9.71 4.22
CA ALA A 35 -13.40 9.28 5.45
C ALA A 35 -12.60 9.68 6.70
N VAL A 36 -11.27 9.53 6.65
CA VAL A 36 -10.38 9.84 7.78
C VAL A 36 -10.24 11.35 7.99
N CYS A 37 -10.40 12.18 6.96
CA CYS A 37 -10.40 13.65 7.07
C CYS A 37 -11.38 14.17 8.14
N ALA A 38 -12.54 13.51 8.28
CA ALA A 38 -13.58 13.85 9.26
C ALA A 38 -13.22 13.45 10.71
N LYS A 39 -12.13 12.70 10.93
CA LYS A 39 -11.65 12.27 12.26
C LYS A 39 -10.68 13.26 12.90
N ARG A 40 -10.36 14.35 12.21
CA ARG A 40 -9.51 15.43 12.73
C ARG A 40 -10.13 16.12 13.95
N PRO A 41 -9.31 16.71 14.85
CA PRO A 41 -7.84 16.82 14.75
C PRO A 41 -7.10 15.54 15.16
N PHE A 42 -5.97 15.28 14.50
CA PHE A 42 -4.99 14.28 14.90
C PHE A 42 -3.96 14.89 15.85
N TRP A 43 -3.64 14.21 16.95
CA TRP A 43 -2.70 14.73 17.94
C TRP A 43 -1.23 14.43 17.61
N SER A 44 -0.97 13.39 16.80
CA SER A 44 0.37 13.00 16.34
C SER A 44 0.31 12.29 14.98
N PHE A 45 1.48 12.10 14.36
CA PHE A 45 1.61 11.24 13.17
C PHE A 45 1.03 9.85 13.40
N ASP A 46 1.34 9.23 14.55
CA ASP A 46 0.85 7.89 14.89
C ASP A 46 -0.67 7.85 15.04
N SER A 47 -1.28 8.91 15.59
CA SER A 47 -2.74 9.00 15.68
C SER A 47 -3.42 9.08 14.33
N PHE A 48 -2.77 9.74 13.36
CA PHE A 48 -3.26 9.84 12.00
C PHE A 48 -3.13 8.48 11.28
N VAL A 49 -1.98 7.81 11.41
CA VAL A 49 -1.79 6.45 10.90
C VAL A 49 -2.81 5.48 11.51
N ALA A 50 -3.02 5.55 12.83
CA ALA A 50 -3.99 4.71 13.52
C ALA A 50 -5.42 4.91 12.99
N ALA A 51 -5.83 6.15 12.72
CA ALA A 51 -7.13 6.44 12.13
C ALA A 51 -7.29 5.83 10.73
N MET A 52 -6.23 5.88 9.91
CA MET A 52 -6.21 5.25 8.59
C MET A 52 -6.28 3.71 8.67
N CYS A 53 -5.49 3.10 9.58
CA CYS A 53 -5.53 1.66 9.81
C CYS A 53 -6.91 1.20 10.30
N GLN A 54 -7.50 1.93 11.26
CA GLN A 54 -8.82 1.61 11.80
C GLN A 54 -9.89 1.64 10.72
N PHE A 55 -9.86 2.64 9.82
CA PHE A 55 -10.79 2.68 8.70
C PHE A 55 -10.70 1.42 7.82
N ILE A 56 -9.48 0.96 7.51
CA ILE A 56 -9.27 -0.26 6.72
C ILE A 56 -9.77 -1.50 7.47
N ASP A 57 -9.51 -1.58 8.78
CA ASP A 57 -9.92 -2.72 9.62
C ASP A 57 -11.44 -2.81 9.82
N ASP A 58 -12.12 -1.66 9.85
CA ASP A 58 -13.58 -1.56 9.97
C ASP A 58 -14.31 -1.92 8.66
N LEU A 59 -13.61 -2.01 7.53
CA LEU A 59 -14.22 -2.41 6.26
C LEU A 59 -14.66 -3.89 6.30
N PRO A 60 -15.82 -4.21 5.71
CA PRO A 60 -16.19 -5.60 5.47
C PRO A 60 -15.14 -6.30 4.60
N GLU A 61 -15.13 -7.63 4.60
CA GLU A 61 -14.17 -8.42 3.81
C GLU A 61 -14.13 -8.02 2.34
N ASP A 62 -15.28 -7.79 1.71
CA ASP A 62 -15.36 -7.34 0.32
C ASP A 62 -14.73 -5.96 0.10
N GLY A 63 -14.81 -5.07 1.10
CA GLY A 63 -14.16 -3.76 1.07
C GLY A 63 -12.64 -3.88 1.16
N ARG A 64 -12.15 -4.75 2.06
CA ARG A 64 -10.72 -5.05 2.19
C ARG A 64 -10.17 -5.73 0.93
N ALA A 65 -10.88 -6.72 0.38
CA ALA A 65 -10.52 -7.32 -0.90
C ALA A 65 -10.58 -6.30 -2.05
N GLY A 66 -11.53 -5.36 -2.01
CA GLY A 66 -11.60 -4.22 -2.94
C GLY A 66 -10.32 -3.39 -2.94
N ILE A 67 -9.77 -3.05 -1.77
CA ILE A 67 -8.49 -2.34 -1.65
C ILE A 67 -7.36 -3.13 -2.31
N LEU A 68 -7.30 -4.45 -2.08
CA LEU A 68 -6.27 -5.30 -2.71
C LEU A 68 -6.41 -5.29 -4.24
N ARG A 69 -7.64 -5.39 -4.77
CA ARG A 69 -7.91 -5.32 -6.21
C ARG A 69 -7.56 -3.98 -6.86
N SER A 70 -7.50 -2.90 -6.08
CA SER A 70 -7.05 -1.59 -6.56
C SER A 70 -5.54 -1.51 -6.77
N HIS A 71 -4.76 -2.48 -6.28
CA HIS A 71 -3.31 -2.51 -6.48
C HIS A 71 -2.94 -3.13 -7.83
N PRO A 72 -1.97 -2.57 -8.55
CA PRO A 72 -1.44 -3.20 -9.76
C PRO A 72 -0.63 -4.46 -9.42
N ASP A 73 -0.65 -5.44 -10.32
CA ASP A 73 0.24 -6.59 -10.25
C ASP A 73 1.70 -6.15 -10.31
N LEU A 74 2.57 -6.81 -9.53
CA LEU A 74 4.00 -6.62 -9.63
C LEU A 74 4.52 -7.07 -11.00
N ALA A 75 5.38 -6.24 -11.61
CA ALA A 75 5.93 -6.45 -12.95
C ALA A 75 4.90 -6.52 -14.09
N ASP A 76 3.67 -6.03 -13.88
CA ASP A 76 2.72 -5.80 -14.98
C ASP A 76 2.54 -4.30 -15.23
N ARG A 77 2.39 -3.95 -16.51
CA ARG A 77 2.10 -2.58 -16.99
C ARG A 77 2.91 -1.48 -16.29
N LEU A 78 4.23 -1.65 -16.23
CA LEU A 78 5.14 -0.67 -15.60
C LEU A 78 4.91 0.76 -16.12
N GLU A 79 4.52 0.92 -17.37
CA GLU A 79 4.23 2.23 -18.00
C GLU A 79 2.95 2.92 -17.51
N SER A 80 2.03 2.20 -16.85
CA SER A 80 0.76 2.74 -16.35
C SER A 80 0.64 2.75 -14.83
N LEU A 81 1.76 2.62 -14.11
CA LEU A 81 1.79 2.68 -12.65
C LEU A 81 1.59 4.10 -12.14
N THR A 82 1.03 4.23 -10.94
CA THR A 82 1.08 5.50 -10.21
C THR A 82 2.53 5.88 -9.92
N PRO A 83 2.86 7.19 -9.78
CA PRO A 83 4.21 7.62 -9.45
C PRO A 83 4.78 6.94 -8.21
N GLU A 84 3.94 6.66 -7.21
CA GLU A 84 4.26 5.93 -5.99
C GLU A 84 4.63 4.48 -6.28
N SER A 85 3.76 3.72 -6.97
CA SER A 85 4.03 2.32 -7.31
C SER A 85 5.26 2.17 -8.20
N GLN A 86 5.50 3.08 -9.14
CA GLN A 86 6.69 3.07 -9.98
C GLN A 86 7.97 3.19 -9.13
N ARG A 87 8.02 4.14 -8.19
CA ARG A 87 9.17 4.31 -7.29
C ARG A 87 9.39 3.08 -6.42
N GLU A 88 8.31 2.54 -5.87
CA GLU A 88 8.32 1.37 -4.99
C GLU A 88 8.85 0.12 -5.71
N GLN A 89 8.36 -0.17 -6.92
CA GLN A 89 8.81 -1.31 -7.70
C GLN A 89 10.25 -1.15 -8.20
N THR A 90 10.66 0.05 -8.59
CA THR A 90 12.06 0.32 -8.96
C THR A 90 12.99 0.10 -7.77
N GLN A 91 12.63 0.58 -6.57
CA GLN A 91 13.45 0.42 -5.37
C GLN A 91 13.59 -1.05 -4.94
N ALA A 92 12.55 -1.87 -5.16
CA ALA A 92 12.58 -3.30 -4.88
C ALA A 92 13.38 -4.14 -5.91
N GLY A 93 13.87 -3.51 -6.99
CA GLY A 93 14.56 -4.18 -8.09
C GLY A 93 13.63 -4.90 -9.06
N ILE A 94 12.31 -4.66 -8.99
CA ILE A 94 11.32 -5.32 -9.85
C ILE A 94 11.45 -4.86 -11.32
N THR A 95 11.84 -3.60 -11.53
CA THR A 95 12.10 -3.09 -12.89
C THR A 95 13.40 -3.62 -13.51
N ALA A 96 14.22 -4.35 -12.74
CA ALA A 96 15.48 -4.94 -13.19
C ALA A 96 15.44 -6.49 -13.24
N LEU A 97 14.24 -7.08 -13.17
CA LEU A 97 14.07 -8.52 -13.32
C LEU A 97 14.48 -8.99 -14.71
N SER A 98 15.12 -10.15 -14.75
CA SER A 98 15.36 -10.88 -15.99
C SER A 98 14.05 -11.35 -16.62
N MET A 99 14.09 -11.66 -17.92
CA MET A 99 12.91 -12.16 -18.64
C MET A 99 12.31 -13.43 -18.02
N ASP A 100 13.14 -14.29 -17.44
CA ASP A 100 12.67 -15.52 -16.82
C ASP A 100 12.06 -15.27 -15.44
N GLU A 101 12.62 -14.36 -14.65
CA GLU A 101 11.99 -13.90 -13.40
C GLU A 101 10.64 -13.21 -13.66
N ILE A 102 10.53 -12.39 -14.71
CA ILE A 102 9.25 -11.77 -15.11
C ILE A 102 8.22 -12.84 -15.48
N LYS A 103 8.59 -13.85 -16.27
CA LYS A 103 7.69 -14.97 -16.62
C LYS A 103 7.23 -15.72 -15.38
N GLN A 104 8.15 -15.99 -14.44
CA GLN A 104 7.86 -16.68 -13.20
C GLN A 104 6.89 -15.88 -12.33
N LEU A 105 7.15 -14.58 -12.14
CA LEU A 105 6.27 -13.70 -11.37
C LEU A 105 4.89 -13.57 -12.01
N LYS A 106 4.80 -13.42 -13.34
CA LYS A 106 3.51 -13.42 -14.07
C LYS A 106 2.75 -14.75 -13.98
N HIS A 107 3.46 -15.87 -13.91
CA HIS A 107 2.84 -17.16 -13.68
C HIS A 107 2.23 -17.22 -12.27
N TYR A 108 2.99 -16.83 -11.24
CA TYR A 108 2.48 -16.84 -9.87
C TYR A 108 1.40 -15.79 -9.61
N ASN A 109 1.45 -14.60 -10.19
CA ASN A 109 0.37 -13.61 -10.08
C ASN A 109 -0.95 -14.18 -10.60
N ARG A 110 -0.93 -14.91 -11.72
CA ARG A 110 -2.13 -15.58 -12.25
C ARG A 110 -2.67 -16.63 -11.28
N LEU A 111 -1.81 -17.54 -10.81
CA LEU A 111 -2.22 -18.57 -9.84
C LEU A 111 -2.78 -17.95 -8.55
N TYR A 112 -2.16 -16.86 -8.10
CA TYR A 112 -2.55 -16.17 -6.89
C TYR A 112 -3.91 -15.50 -7.07
N ASN A 113 -4.11 -14.77 -8.17
CA ASN A 113 -5.39 -14.14 -8.47
C ASN A 113 -6.51 -15.17 -8.72
N ASP A 114 -6.22 -16.28 -9.40
CA ASP A 114 -7.19 -17.38 -9.61
C ASP A 114 -7.62 -18.01 -8.28
N LYS A 115 -6.71 -18.09 -7.30
CA LYS A 115 -6.99 -18.67 -5.98
C LYS A 115 -7.75 -17.72 -5.05
N PHE A 116 -7.31 -16.47 -4.97
CA PHE A 116 -7.78 -15.52 -3.94
C PHE A 116 -8.72 -14.43 -4.47
N GLY A 117 -8.77 -14.22 -5.79
CA GLY A 117 -9.62 -13.19 -6.41
C GLY A 117 -9.14 -11.75 -6.21
N PHE A 118 -7.87 -11.58 -5.86
CA PHE A 118 -7.19 -10.28 -5.77
C PHE A 118 -5.67 -10.42 -6.06
N PRO A 119 -4.99 -9.32 -6.44
CA PRO A 119 -3.55 -9.26 -6.70
C PRO A 119 -2.68 -9.64 -5.49
N PHE A 120 -1.48 -10.15 -5.76
CA PHE A 120 -0.46 -10.32 -4.73
C PHE A 120 0.11 -8.96 -4.31
N VAL A 121 -0.25 -8.51 -3.10
CA VAL A 121 0.24 -7.26 -2.53
C VAL A 121 1.32 -7.54 -1.48
N ILE A 122 2.47 -6.89 -1.62
CA ILE A 122 3.58 -6.91 -0.68
C ILE A 122 4.25 -5.53 -0.65
N CYS A 123 4.74 -5.10 0.51
CA CYS A 123 5.41 -3.83 0.66
C CYS A 123 6.79 -3.86 -0.01
N ALA A 124 6.84 -3.44 -1.28
CA ALA A 124 8.03 -3.50 -2.11
C ALA A 124 9.24 -2.76 -1.49
N ARG A 125 9.02 -1.62 -0.81
CA ARG A 125 10.10 -0.87 -0.13
C ARG A 125 10.77 -1.63 1.02
N LEU A 126 10.15 -2.69 1.55
CA LEU A 126 10.68 -3.52 2.63
C LEU A 126 11.16 -4.89 2.15
N ASN A 127 11.10 -5.17 0.84
CA ASN A 127 11.41 -6.47 0.29
C ASN A 127 12.27 -6.34 -0.98
N ASN A 128 13.30 -7.18 -1.09
CA ASN A 128 14.03 -7.32 -2.35
C ASN A 128 13.28 -8.29 -3.28
N LYS A 129 13.72 -8.36 -4.54
CA LYS A 129 13.12 -9.25 -5.55
C LYS A 129 13.04 -10.73 -5.11
N ASP A 130 14.04 -11.24 -4.40
CA ASP A 130 14.09 -12.65 -3.99
C ASP A 130 13.05 -12.92 -2.90
N ALA A 131 12.90 -12.00 -1.94
CA ALA A 131 11.86 -12.04 -0.92
C ALA A 131 10.46 -11.94 -1.53
N ILE A 132 10.27 -11.16 -2.60
CA ILE A 132 9.00 -11.05 -3.32
C ILE A 132 8.65 -12.38 -4.01
N LEU A 133 9.59 -12.95 -4.76
CA LEU A 133 9.39 -14.23 -5.46
C LEU A 133 9.16 -15.41 -4.50
N GLY A 134 9.89 -15.46 -3.38
CA GLY A 134 9.65 -16.45 -2.33
C GLY A 134 8.34 -16.19 -1.57
N GLY A 135 7.99 -14.92 -1.36
CA GLY A 135 6.79 -14.49 -0.66
C GLY A 135 5.51 -14.91 -1.37
N ILE A 136 5.41 -14.71 -2.69
CA ILE A 136 4.24 -15.12 -3.45
C ILE A 136 4.05 -16.65 -3.45
N GLN A 137 5.15 -17.41 -3.54
CA GLN A 137 5.12 -18.87 -3.47
C GLN A 137 4.67 -19.35 -2.09
N THR A 138 5.18 -18.74 -1.03
CA THR A 138 4.83 -19.12 0.35
C THR A 138 3.37 -18.80 0.65
N ARG A 139 2.92 -17.61 0.27
CA ARG A 139 1.55 -17.13 0.55
C ARG A 139 0.48 -17.85 -0.28
N LEU A 140 0.84 -18.45 -1.41
CA LEU A 140 -0.04 -19.37 -2.14
C LEU A 140 -0.49 -20.59 -1.31
N TYR A 141 0.18 -20.94 -0.21
CA TYR A 141 -0.26 -22.01 0.69
C TYR A 141 -1.30 -21.57 1.74
N ASN A 142 -1.52 -20.26 1.91
CA ASN A 142 -2.52 -19.75 2.85
C ASN A 142 -3.95 -20.10 2.41
N ASN A 143 -4.86 -20.11 3.38
CA ASN A 143 -6.30 -20.06 3.10
C ASN A 143 -6.77 -18.62 2.82
N GLY A 144 -8.01 -18.45 2.36
CA GLY A 144 -8.56 -17.14 1.94
C GLY A 144 -8.49 -16.07 3.04
N ASP A 145 -8.98 -16.39 4.24
CA ASP A 145 -9.04 -15.45 5.37
C ASP A 145 -7.65 -15.03 5.84
N GLN A 146 -6.73 -16.00 5.93
CA GLN A 146 -5.33 -15.75 6.25
C GLN A 146 -4.69 -14.82 5.23
N GLU A 147 -4.96 -15.04 3.94
CA GLU A 147 -4.33 -14.29 2.89
C GLU A 147 -4.90 -12.88 2.75
N LEU A 148 -6.22 -12.71 2.92
CA LEU A 148 -6.84 -11.39 2.99
C LEU A 148 -6.23 -10.56 4.12
N LYS A 149 -6.08 -11.16 5.31
CA LYS A 149 -5.42 -10.49 6.44
C LYS A 149 -3.96 -10.15 6.12
N CYS A 150 -3.21 -11.08 5.53
CA CYS A 150 -1.80 -10.85 5.17
C CYS A 150 -1.65 -9.72 4.15
N GLY A 151 -2.46 -9.72 3.08
CA GLY A 151 -2.46 -8.66 2.08
C GLY A 151 -2.77 -7.29 2.67
N ILE A 152 -3.76 -7.19 3.55
CA ILE A 152 -4.13 -5.94 4.20
C ILE A 152 -3.01 -5.40 5.11
N GLU A 153 -2.30 -6.27 5.83
CA GLU A 153 -1.13 -5.83 6.60
C GLU A 153 -0.01 -5.29 5.71
N GLU A 154 0.19 -5.84 4.50
CA GLU A 154 1.11 -5.28 3.52
C GLU A 154 0.64 -3.91 2.99
N VAL A 155 -0.66 -3.73 2.76
CA VAL A 155 -1.23 -2.42 2.39
C VAL A 155 -0.97 -1.38 3.48
N LYS A 156 -1.17 -1.72 4.76
CA LYS A 156 -0.89 -0.81 5.89
C LYS A 156 0.59 -0.40 5.94
N LYS A 157 1.52 -1.32 5.64
CA LYS A 157 2.96 -1.00 5.52
C LYS A 157 3.24 -0.03 4.38
N ILE A 158 2.67 -0.27 3.19
CA ILE A 158 2.79 0.64 2.04
C ILE A 158 2.26 2.03 2.41
N MET A 159 1.06 2.08 2.97
CA MET A 159 0.41 3.31 3.41
C MET A 159 1.27 4.08 4.42
N LEU A 160 1.78 3.41 5.46
CA LEU A 160 2.66 4.02 6.45
C LEU A 160 3.89 4.66 5.81
N LEU A 161 4.56 3.96 4.90
CA LEU A 161 5.75 4.48 4.24
C LEU A 161 5.43 5.68 3.33
N ARG A 162 4.31 5.65 2.61
CA ARG A 162 3.83 6.80 1.82
C ARG A 162 3.48 7.99 2.72
N MET A 163 2.84 7.76 3.86
CA MET A 163 2.55 8.82 4.84
C MET A 163 3.83 9.43 5.42
N LYS A 164 4.85 8.60 5.72
CA LYS A 164 6.17 9.07 6.17
C LYS A 164 6.89 9.94 5.13
N ASP A 165 6.59 9.78 3.84
CA ASP A 165 7.14 10.64 2.79
C ASP A 165 6.45 12.03 2.75
N LEU A 166 5.24 12.16 3.32
CA LEU A 166 4.39 13.35 3.24
C LEU A 166 4.28 14.14 4.55
N VAL A 167 4.41 13.47 5.70
CA VAL A 167 4.17 14.06 7.03
C VAL A 167 5.41 13.85 7.89
N GLU A 168 5.73 14.87 8.68
CA GLU A 168 6.76 14.80 9.71
C GLU A 168 6.33 13.75 10.74
N CYS A 169 7.16 12.72 10.90
CA CYS A 169 7.07 11.79 12.01
C CYS A 169 8.23 12.11 12.96
N GLU A 170 7.95 12.19 14.26
CA GLU A 170 9.04 12.19 15.24
C GLU A 170 9.81 10.88 15.06
N ASP A 171 11.14 10.97 15.00
CA ASP A 171 12.02 9.80 14.90
C ASP A 171 11.86 8.95 16.17
N SER A 172 10.86 8.07 16.20
CA SER A 172 10.95 6.90 17.06
C SER A 172 12.05 6.05 16.45
N LYS A 173 13.22 6.13 17.08
CA LYS A 173 14.37 5.27 16.81
C LYS A 173 13.86 3.84 16.60
N LEU A 174 14.05 3.32 15.39
CA LEU A 174 13.96 1.88 15.13
C LEU A 174 14.89 1.14 16.10
#